data_AF-A0A5J4TP51-F1
#
_entry.id   AF-A0A5J4TP51-F1
#
_cell.length_a   1.000
_cell.length_b   1.000
_cell.length_c   1.000
_cell.angle_alpha   90.00
_cell.angle_beta   90.00
_cell.angle_gamma   90.00
#
_symmetry.space_group_name_H-M   'P 1'
#
loop_
_entity.id
_entity.type
_entity.pdbx_description
1 polymer ?
#
loop_
_entity_poly.entity_id
_entity_poly.type
_entity_poly.pdbx_seq_one_letter_code
_entity_poly.pdbx_strand_id
1 'polypeptide(L)'
;MEAVAKAIHPHILKSAESAKEKRYRTNEIISISREYLVQVLELPFDSKSRKMTDLLKTFDGLDITKYANIASQKLKINQDIYYYDNEHKNYYRGLQVMYQCENENDKQEIKTIDILVVESIYEDNKISHAFAIANKQALTGLKFCPHCNSKAFDPKDKNYSRDYEKHTIKCENNEGKIVK
;
A
#
# COMPACT_ATOMS: atom_id res chain seq x y z
N MET A 1 3.23 -0.18 10.15
CA MET A 1 4.29 0.49 9.36
C MET A 1 5.16 -0.46 8.53
N GLU A 2 5.25 -1.75 8.86
CA GLU A 2 6.08 -2.69 8.09
C GLU A 2 5.67 -2.85 6.62
N ALA A 3 4.37 -2.99 6.32
CA ALA A 3 3.88 -3.03 4.95
C ALA A 3 4.31 -1.79 4.16
N VAL A 4 4.16 -0.59 4.74
CA VAL A 4 4.60 0.67 4.13
C VAL A 4 6.11 0.66 3.88
N ALA A 5 6.90 0.21 4.85
CA ALA A 5 8.36 0.11 4.70
C ALA A 5 8.77 -0.82 3.56
N LYS A 6 8.16 -2.02 3.48
CA LYS A 6 8.39 -2.99 2.40
C LYS A 6 8.01 -2.42 1.03
N ALA A 7 6.92 -1.67 0.95
CA ALA A 7 6.45 -1.10 -0.31
C ALA A 7 7.34 0.05 -0.80
N ILE A 8 7.81 0.92 0.11
CA ILE A 8 8.64 2.08 -0.25
C ILE A 8 10.07 1.67 -0.58
N HIS A 9 10.66 0.72 0.16
CA HIS A 9 12.07 0.33 0.06
C HIS A 9 12.30 -1.09 -0.49
N PRO A 10 11.88 -1.39 -1.74
CA PRO A 10 12.09 -2.69 -2.33
C PRO A 10 13.56 -2.93 -2.72
N HIS A 11 14.44 -1.91 -2.78
CA HIS A 11 15.83 -2.07 -3.25
C HIS A 11 16.87 -2.34 -2.14
N ILE A 12 16.48 -2.27 -0.87
CA ILE A 12 17.31 -2.77 0.23
C ILE A 12 17.46 -4.32 0.14
N LEU A 13 16.81 -4.93 -0.86
CA LEU A 13 17.08 -6.23 -1.45
C LEU A 13 18.40 -6.27 -2.28
N LYS A 14 19.59 -6.21 -1.65
CA LYS A 14 20.84 -6.56 -2.37
C LYS A 14 21.07 -8.09 -2.42
N SER A 15 20.93 -8.58 -3.65
CA SER A 15 21.31 -9.83 -4.34
C SER A 15 22.24 -10.84 -3.67
N ALA A 16 21.93 -12.12 -3.87
CA ALA A 16 22.91 -13.04 -4.45
C ALA A 16 22.42 -13.39 -5.87
N GLU A 17 23.25 -13.13 -6.87
CA GLU A 17 23.03 -13.40 -8.30
C GLU A 17 22.91 -14.89 -8.67
N SER A 18 22.53 -15.76 -7.74
CA SER A 18 22.46 -17.21 -8.00
C SER A 18 21.56 -18.00 -7.06
N ALA A 19 20.53 -17.40 -6.44
CA ALA A 19 19.65 -18.17 -5.56
C ALA A 19 18.18 -17.80 -5.68
N LYS A 20 17.39 -18.85 -5.91
CA LYS A 20 15.94 -18.93 -5.72
C LYS A 20 15.57 -18.30 -4.37
N GLU A 21 14.51 -17.48 -4.38
CA GLU A 21 13.93 -16.73 -3.25
C GLU A 21 14.76 -15.58 -2.65
N LYS A 22 14.30 -14.36 -2.92
CA LYS A 22 14.72 -13.13 -2.23
C LYS A 22 14.24 -13.16 -0.78
N ARG A 23 15.07 -13.62 0.17
CA ARG A 23 14.78 -13.46 1.60
C ARG A 23 15.07 -12.03 2.04
N TYR A 24 14.09 -11.39 2.66
CA TYR A 24 14.21 -10.06 3.26
C TYR A 24 15.25 -10.10 4.39
N ARG A 25 16.16 -9.11 4.47
CA ARG A 25 16.86 -8.83 5.73
C ARG A 25 15.85 -8.24 6.72
N THR A 26 15.18 -9.11 7.46
CA THR A 26 14.10 -8.76 8.40
C THR A 26 14.50 -7.59 9.32
N ASN A 27 15.76 -7.54 9.76
CA ASN A 27 16.27 -6.51 10.66
C ASN A 27 16.28 -5.10 10.06
N GLU A 28 16.59 -4.94 8.77
CA GLU A 28 16.64 -3.63 8.12
C GLU A 28 15.23 -3.06 7.92
N ILE A 29 14.29 -3.91 7.49
CA ILE A 29 12.87 -3.52 7.37
C ILE A 29 12.28 -3.16 8.73
N ILE A 30 12.60 -3.90 9.79
CA ILE A 30 12.14 -3.57 11.15
C ILE A 30 12.70 -2.21 11.58
N SER A 31 13.98 -1.92 11.32
CA SER A 31 14.58 -0.62 11.64
C SER A 31 13.86 0.53 10.95
N ILE A 32 13.63 0.42 9.64
CA ILE A 32 12.92 1.43 8.83
C ILE A 32 11.47 1.57 9.31
N SER A 33 10.82 0.46 9.65
CA SER A 33 9.45 0.47 10.17
C SER A 33 9.34 1.26 11.47
N ARG A 34 10.35 1.16 12.35
CA ARG A 34 10.42 1.95 13.59
C ARG A 34 10.65 3.43 13.30
N GLU A 35 11.50 3.77 12.33
CA GLU A 35 11.70 5.15 11.89
C GLU A 35 10.40 5.78 11.38
N TYR A 36 9.65 5.05 10.56
CA TYR A 36 8.35 5.49 10.11
C TYR A 36 7.31 5.57 11.22
N LEU A 37 7.37 4.69 12.22
CA LEU A 37 6.50 4.77 13.39
C LEU A 37 6.77 6.06 14.17
N VAL A 38 8.04 6.44 14.40
CA VAL A 38 8.41 7.72 15.03
C VAL A 38 7.85 8.90 14.24
N GLN A 39 8.03 8.90 12.91
CA GLN A 39 7.54 10.00 12.06
C GLN A 39 6.01 10.11 12.09
N VAL A 40 5.31 8.99 11.90
CA VAL A 40 3.84 8.96 11.81
C VAL A 40 3.16 9.26 13.14
N LEU A 41 3.73 8.79 14.26
CA LEU A 41 3.19 9.03 15.59
C LEU A 41 3.78 10.26 16.29
N GLU A 42 4.71 10.98 15.64
CA GLU A 42 5.41 12.15 16.21
C GLU A 42 6.03 11.86 17.58
N LEU A 43 6.67 10.69 17.71
CA LEU A 43 7.21 10.26 19.01
C LEU A 43 8.37 11.17 19.42
N PRO A 44 8.45 11.58 20.70
CA PRO A 44 9.51 12.47 21.20
C PRO A 44 10.83 11.73 21.48
N PHE A 45 11.07 10.61 20.81
CA PHE A 45 12.25 9.76 20.98
C PHE A 45 12.59 9.03 19.69
N ASP A 46 13.85 8.60 19.57
CA ASP A 46 14.36 7.95 18.36
C ASP A 46 13.94 6.48 18.24
N SER A 47 14.02 5.96 17.01
CA SER A 47 13.62 4.60 16.64
C SER A 47 14.49 3.49 17.24
N LYS A 48 15.69 3.83 17.72
CA LYS A 48 16.65 2.89 18.33
C LYS A 48 16.63 2.94 19.87
N SER A 49 15.88 3.87 20.45
CA SER A 49 15.80 4.07 21.88
C SER A 49 15.19 2.89 22.63
N ARG A 50 15.53 2.78 23.92
CA ARG A 50 14.86 1.85 24.84
C ARG A 50 13.36 2.14 24.94
N LYS A 51 12.97 3.43 24.88
CA LYS A 51 11.57 3.88 24.87
C LYS A 51 10.78 3.29 23.70
N MET A 52 11.38 3.20 22.50
CA MET A 52 10.76 2.50 21.36
C MET A 52 10.52 1.03 21.67
N THR A 53 11.49 0.35 22.30
CA THR A 53 11.34 -1.06 22.67
C THR A 53 10.24 -1.26 23.72
N ASP A 54 10.12 -0.35 24.68
CA ASP A 54 9.10 -0.41 25.70
C ASP A 54 7.69 -0.09 25.14
N LEU A 55 7.58 0.89 24.23
CA LEU A 55 6.34 1.15 23.49
C LEU A 55 5.87 -0.11 22.74
N LEU A 56 6.75 -0.77 21.99
CA LEU A 56 6.39 -1.93 21.16
C LEU A 56 5.89 -3.14 21.97
N LYS A 57 6.19 -3.23 23.28
CA LYS A 57 5.66 -4.30 24.14
C LYS A 57 4.18 -4.13 24.45
N THR A 58 3.68 -2.90 24.44
CA THR A 58 2.30 -2.54 24.79
C THR A 58 1.59 -1.90 23.59
N PHE A 59 2.09 -2.12 22.37
CA PHE A 59 1.59 -1.46 21.19
C PHE A 59 0.45 -2.26 20.55
N ASP A 60 -0.77 -1.74 20.65
CA ASP A 60 -1.99 -2.41 20.15
C ASP A 60 -2.22 -2.24 18.65
N GLY A 61 -1.31 -1.57 17.94
CA GLY A 61 -1.39 -1.35 16.50
C GLY A 61 -1.84 0.04 16.10
N LEU A 62 -2.29 0.16 14.86
CA LEU A 62 -2.69 1.42 14.23
C LEU A 62 -4.08 1.26 13.63
N ASP A 63 -4.96 2.24 13.89
CA ASP A 63 -6.19 2.42 13.11
C ASP A 63 -5.83 2.69 11.64
N ILE A 64 -6.19 1.76 10.76
CA ILE A 64 -5.79 1.80 9.34
C ILE A 64 -6.31 3.07 8.67
N THR A 65 -7.57 3.45 8.91
CA THR A 65 -8.18 4.61 8.23
C THR A 65 -7.54 5.92 8.69
N LYS A 66 -7.32 6.08 9.99
CA LYS A 66 -6.67 7.26 10.56
C LYS A 66 -5.22 7.37 10.10
N TYR A 67 -4.45 6.29 10.26
CA TYR A 67 -3.02 6.34 10.02
C TYR A 67 -2.63 6.20 8.54
N ALA A 68 -3.50 5.67 7.67
CA ALA A 68 -3.29 5.76 6.23
C ALA A 68 -3.22 7.23 5.77
N ASN A 69 -4.14 8.08 6.24
CA ASN A 69 -4.11 9.51 5.94
C ASN A 69 -2.82 10.18 6.44
N ILE A 70 -2.47 9.96 7.72
CA ILE A 70 -1.26 10.55 8.32
C ILE A 70 0.01 10.07 7.59
N ALA A 71 0.12 8.77 7.31
CA ALA A 71 1.25 8.19 6.60
C ALA A 71 1.36 8.72 5.17
N SER A 72 0.23 8.89 4.46
CA SER A 72 0.21 9.46 3.10
C SER A 72 0.81 10.86 3.08
N GLN A 73 0.42 11.72 4.03
CA GLN A 73 0.92 13.09 4.11
C GLN A 73 2.39 13.15 4.54
N LYS A 74 2.76 12.44 5.62
CA LYS A 74 4.11 12.50 6.16
C LYS A 74 5.16 11.83 5.28
N LEU A 75 4.79 10.74 4.61
CA LEU A 75 5.71 9.97 3.77
C LEU A 75 5.63 10.35 2.29
N LYS A 76 4.72 11.26 1.91
CA LYS A 76 4.48 11.71 0.53
C LYS A 76 4.22 10.54 -0.42
N ILE A 77 3.26 9.69 -0.06
CA ILE A 77 2.87 8.49 -0.83
C ILE A 77 1.35 8.44 -1.03
N ASN A 78 0.92 7.82 -2.14
CA ASN A 78 -0.45 7.37 -2.30
C ASN A 78 -0.57 5.92 -1.81
N GLN A 79 -1.75 5.54 -1.32
CA GLN A 79 -2.04 4.20 -0.82
C GLN A 79 -3.36 3.69 -1.41
N ASP A 80 -3.30 2.57 -2.12
CA ASP A 80 -4.47 1.77 -2.46
C ASP A 80 -4.55 0.61 -1.43
N ILE A 81 -5.62 0.55 -0.64
CA ILE A 81 -5.83 -0.47 0.39
C ILE A 81 -6.91 -1.44 -0.06
N TYR A 82 -6.52 -2.70 -0.14
CA TYR A 82 -7.33 -3.83 -0.55
C TYR A 82 -7.73 -4.66 0.67
N TYR A 83 -8.92 -5.26 0.60
CA TYR A 83 -9.46 -6.17 1.60
C TYR A 83 -9.87 -7.48 0.92
N TYR A 84 -9.89 -8.55 1.70
CA TYR A 84 -10.43 -9.83 1.27
C TYR A 84 -11.83 -10.02 1.86
N ASP A 85 -12.81 -10.22 0.98
CA ASP A 85 -14.16 -10.61 1.37
C ASP A 85 -14.22 -12.14 1.49
N ASN A 86 -14.37 -12.62 2.73
CA ASN A 86 -14.50 -14.05 3.00
C ASN A 86 -15.80 -14.65 2.46
N GLU A 87 -16.89 -13.88 2.38
CA GLU A 87 -18.20 -14.36 1.91
C GLU A 87 -18.18 -14.56 0.39
N HIS A 88 -17.69 -13.55 -0.33
CA HIS A 88 -17.66 -13.54 -1.80
C HIS A 88 -16.37 -14.13 -2.38
N LYS A 89 -15.40 -14.50 -1.52
CA LYS A 89 -14.08 -15.04 -1.87
C LYS A 89 -13.34 -14.20 -2.91
N ASN A 90 -13.36 -12.89 -2.72
CA ASN A 90 -12.76 -11.95 -3.66
C ASN A 90 -11.97 -10.85 -2.95
N TYR A 91 -11.10 -10.18 -3.70
CA TYR A 91 -10.38 -9.01 -3.23
C TYR A 91 -10.99 -7.75 -3.82
N TYR A 92 -11.16 -6.73 -3.00
CA TYR A 92 -11.68 -5.44 -3.44
C TYR A 92 -10.86 -4.30 -2.85
N ARG A 93 -10.86 -3.14 -3.52
CA ARG A 93 -10.24 -1.91 -2.99
C ARG A 93 -11.23 -1.23 -2.05
N GLY A 94 -10.91 -1.19 -0.76
CA GLY A 94 -11.77 -0.59 0.27
C GLY A 94 -11.44 0.87 0.57
N LEU A 95 -10.16 1.27 0.46
CA LEU A 95 -9.74 2.64 0.73
C LEU A 95 -8.68 3.09 -0.29
N GLN A 96 -8.79 4.35 -0.73
CA GLN A 96 -7.77 5.02 -1.52
C GLN A 96 -7.41 6.33 -0.82
N VAL A 97 -6.13 6.50 -0.50
CA VAL A 97 -5.61 7.70 0.15
C VAL A 97 -4.55 8.32 -0.74
N MET A 98 -4.75 9.57 -1.13
CA MET A 98 -3.79 10.31 -1.95
C MET A 98 -3.05 11.34 -1.12
N TYR A 99 -1.76 11.49 -1.40
CA TYR A 99 -0.98 12.60 -0.89
C TYR A 99 -1.56 13.90 -1.44
N GLN A 100 -1.79 14.87 -0.56
CA GLN A 100 -2.30 16.18 -0.95
C GLN A 100 -1.11 17.14 -1.00
N CYS A 101 -0.66 17.48 -2.21
CA CYS A 101 0.41 18.46 -2.37
C CYS A 101 -0.17 19.87 -2.26
N GLU A 102 0.32 20.67 -1.31
CA GLU A 102 -0.10 22.07 -1.14
C GLU A 102 0.52 22.99 -2.21
N ASN A 103 1.59 22.56 -2.90
CA ASN A 103 2.33 23.37 -3.87
C ASN A 103 2.48 22.65 -5.23
N GLU A 104 1.91 23.21 -6.30
CA GLU A 104 1.94 22.61 -7.66
C GLU A 104 3.34 22.54 -8.31
N ASN A 105 4.33 23.24 -7.75
CA ASN A 105 5.68 23.33 -8.30
C ASN A 105 6.58 22.10 -7.99
N ASP A 106 6.23 21.30 -6.99
CA ASP A 106 6.90 20.03 -6.69
C ASP A 106 6.19 18.88 -7.43
N LYS A 107 6.29 18.86 -8.77
CA LYS A 107 5.89 17.70 -9.58
C LYS A 107 6.89 16.56 -9.42
N GLN A 108 7.03 16.05 -8.21
CA GLN A 108 7.70 14.78 -7.97
C GLN A 108 6.71 13.65 -8.29
N GLU A 109 7.21 12.57 -8.88
CA GLU A 109 6.41 11.37 -9.12
C GLU A 109 6.03 10.77 -7.76
N ILE A 110 4.78 10.98 -7.34
CA ILE A 110 4.26 10.45 -6.08
C ILE A 110 4.07 8.95 -6.23
N LYS A 111 4.81 8.19 -5.44
CA LYS A 111 4.71 6.73 -5.44
C LYS A 111 3.37 6.29 -4.85
N THR A 112 2.64 5.46 -5.61
CA THR A 112 1.49 4.72 -5.09
C THR A 112 1.93 3.36 -4.58
N ILE A 113 1.57 3.01 -3.35
CA ILE A 113 1.78 1.68 -2.78
C ILE A 113 0.45 0.95 -2.65
N ASP A 114 0.47 -0.35 -2.90
CA ASP A 114 -0.68 -1.23 -2.75
C ASP A 114 -0.51 -2.03 -1.44
N ILE A 115 -1.52 -2.00 -0.58
CA ILE A 115 -1.55 -2.72 0.70
C ILE A 115 -2.76 -3.65 0.73
N LEU A 116 -2.56 -4.91 1.08
CA LEU A 116 -3.64 -5.84 1.42
C LEU A 116 -3.82 -5.91 2.93
N VAL A 117 -5.04 -5.69 3.39
CA VAL A 117 -5.47 -5.91 4.77
C VAL A 117 -6.28 -7.21 4.83
N VAL A 118 -5.89 -8.09 5.73
CA VAL A 118 -6.57 -9.35 6.01
C VAL A 118 -6.93 -9.40 7.49
N GLU A 119 -8.19 -9.65 7.78
CA GLU A 119 -8.66 -9.85 9.14
C GLU A 119 -8.53 -11.31 9.56
N SER A 120 -8.09 -11.54 10.79
CA SER A 120 -8.04 -12.83 11.44
C SER A 120 -8.61 -12.72 12.85
N ILE A 121 -8.96 -13.86 13.46
CA ILE A 121 -9.38 -13.92 14.86
C ILE A 121 -8.27 -14.66 15.63
N TYR A 122 -7.79 -14.04 16.69
CA TYR A 122 -6.82 -14.62 17.61
C TYR A 122 -7.27 -14.35 19.04
N GLU A 123 -7.45 -15.41 19.83
CA GLU A 123 -7.94 -15.32 21.22
C GLU A 123 -9.18 -14.42 21.35
N ASP A 124 -10.20 -14.68 20.52
CA ASP A 124 -11.46 -13.93 20.42
C ASP A 124 -11.33 -12.45 20.00
N ASN A 125 -10.11 -11.96 19.74
CA ASN A 125 -9.86 -10.62 19.24
C ASN A 125 -9.74 -10.62 17.72
N LYS A 126 -10.39 -9.65 17.07
CA LYS A 126 -10.17 -9.37 15.65
C LYS A 126 -8.82 -8.68 15.48
N ILE A 127 -7.92 -9.31 14.73
CA ILE A 127 -6.62 -8.75 14.37
C ILE A 127 -6.62 -8.44 12.88
N SER A 128 -6.08 -7.28 12.52
CA SER A 128 -5.85 -6.91 11.13
C SER A 128 -4.37 -7.05 10.78
N HIS A 129 -4.07 -7.81 9.74
CA HIS A 129 -2.73 -7.93 9.16
C HIS A 129 -2.64 -7.09 7.90
N ALA A 130 -1.55 -6.34 7.73
CA ALA A 130 -1.31 -5.54 6.54
C ALA A 130 -0.07 -6.06 5.78
N PHE A 131 -0.20 -6.24 4.47
CA PHE A 131 0.84 -6.74 3.58
C PHE A 131 1.07 -5.77 2.43
N ALA A 132 2.34 -5.49 2.12
CA ALA A 132 2.68 -4.85 0.86
C ALA A 132 2.44 -5.83 -0.29
N ILE A 133 1.71 -5.41 -1.33
CA ILE A 133 1.52 -6.21 -2.53
C ILE A 133 2.21 -5.55 -3.72
N ALA A 134 2.89 -6.36 -4.53
CA ALA A 134 3.60 -5.86 -5.72
C ALA A 134 2.77 -6.00 -7.01
N ASN A 135 1.74 -6.85 -7.01
CA ASN A 135 0.92 -7.12 -8.18
C ASN A 135 -0.56 -7.22 -7.80
N LYS A 136 -1.25 -6.08 -7.80
CA LYS A 136 -2.70 -6.00 -7.56
C LYS A 136 -3.56 -6.68 -8.63
N GLN A 137 -3.05 -6.82 -9.86
CA GLN A 137 -3.76 -7.54 -10.93
C GLN A 137 -3.82 -9.03 -10.63
N ALA A 138 -2.70 -9.63 -10.20
CA ALA A 138 -2.66 -11.03 -9.79
C ALA A 138 -3.51 -11.29 -8.54
N LEU A 139 -3.55 -10.33 -7.61
CA LEU A 139 -4.35 -10.45 -6.40
C LEU A 139 -5.86 -10.43 -6.70
N THR A 140 -6.31 -9.42 -7.44
CA THR A 140 -7.75 -9.18 -7.67
C THR A 140 -8.31 -9.95 -8.85
N GLY A 141 -7.46 -10.44 -9.76
CA GLY A 141 -7.88 -10.96 -11.06
C GLY A 141 -8.39 -9.89 -12.02
N LEU A 142 -8.41 -8.61 -11.61
CA LEU A 142 -8.88 -7.49 -12.42
C LEU A 142 -7.73 -6.85 -13.20
N LYS A 143 -8.03 -6.40 -14.42
CA LYS A 143 -7.11 -5.54 -15.19
C LYS A 143 -7.35 -4.09 -14.81
N PHE A 144 -6.30 -3.39 -14.42
CA PHE A 144 -6.35 -1.96 -14.11
C PHE A 144 -5.88 -1.15 -15.32
N CYS A 145 -6.52 0.01 -15.55
CA CYS A 145 -6.07 0.97 -16.55
C CYS A 145 -4.64 1.45 -16.23
N PRO A 146 -3.69 1.40 -17.18
CA PRO A 146 -2.30 1.78 -16.94
C PRO A 146 -2.11 3.30 -16.74
N HIS A 147 -3.06 4.13 -17.19
CA HIS A 147 -2.93 5.59 -17.11
C HIS A 147 -3.46 6.17 -15.80
N CYS A 148 -4.67 5.79 -15.37
CA CYS A 148 -5.24 6.31 -14.12
C CYS A 148 -4.99 5.40 -12.90
N ASN A 149 -4.57 4.15 -13.11
CA ASN A 149 -4.43 3.10 -12.08
C ASN A 149 -5.66 2.88 -11.17
N SER A 150 -6.79 3.49 -11.50
CA SER A 150 -7.97 3.59 -10.63
C SER A 150 -9.16 2.83 -11.19
N LYS A 151 -9.34 2.80 -12.52
CA LYS A 151 -10.40 2.02 -13.16
C LYS A 151 -9.94 0.56 -13.32
N ALA A 152 -10.76 -0.37 -12.82
CA ALA A 152 -10.55 -1.80 -12.94
C ALA A 152 -11.61 -2.44 -13.86
N PHE A 153 -11.24 -3.52 -14.52
CA PHE A 153 -12.03 -4.26 -15.49
C PHE A 153 -11.90 -5.75 -15.21
N ASP A 154 -13.01 -6.48 -15.23
CA ASP A 154 -13.00 -7.94 -15.13
C ASP A 154 -12.68 -8.55 -16.51
N PRO A 155 -11.55 -9.27 -16.68
CA PRO A 155 -11.22 -9.93 -17.93
C PRO A 155 -12.25 -11.00 -18.37
N LYS A 156 -13.13 -11.44 -17.47
CA LYS A 156 -14.20 -12.40 -17.75
C LYS A 156 -15.48 -11.74 -18.29
N ASP A 157 -15.59 -10.41 -18.25
CA ASP A 157 -16.75 -9.71 -18.79
C ASP A 157 -16.80 -9.83 -20.33
N LYS A 158 -17.99 -10.15 -20.87
CA LYS A 158 -18.20 -10.26 -22.33
C LYS A 158 -17.85 -8.99 -23.11
N ASN A 159 -17.93 -7.82 -22.45
CA ASN A 159 -17.63 -6.52 -23.02
C ASN A 159 -16.22 -6.03 -22.66
N TYR A 160 -15.42 -6.82 -21.92
CA TYR A 160 -14.11 -6.43 -21.40
C TYR A 160 -13.25 -5.72 -22.45
N SER A 161 -13.04 -6.34 -23.62
CA SER A 161 -12.16 -5.82 -24.66
C SER A 161 -12.58 -4.41 -25.10
N ARG A 162 -13.87 -4.24 -25.41
CA ARG A 162 -14.43 -2.96 -25.85
C ARG A 162 -14.33 -1.88 -24.78
N ASP A 163 -14.72 -2.21 -23.55
CA ASP A 163 -14.84 -1.22 -22.48
C ASP A 163 -13.45 -0.83 -21.95
N TYR A 164 -12.51 -1.78 -21.89
CA TYR A 164 -11.11 -1.55 -21.53
C TYR A 164 -10.41 -0.66 -22.57
N GLU A 165 -10.53 -0.99 -23.85
CA GLU A 165 -9.91 -0.22 -24.94
C GLU A 165 -10.48 1.21 -25.00
N LYS A 166 -11.81 1.33 -24.99
CA LYS A 166 -12.51 2.64 -25.01
C LYS A 166 -12.09 3.52 -23.83
N HIS A 167 -11.96 2.94 -22.63
CA HIS A 167 -11.49 3.69 -21.48
C HIS A 167 -10.02 4.07 -21.61
N THR A 168 -9.15 3.13 -21.99
CA THR A 168 -7.69 3.36 -22.05
C THR A 168 -7.36 4.50 -23.00
N ILE A 169 -7.92 4.50 -24.21
CA ILE A 169 -7.75 5.59 -25.20
C ILE A 169 -8.26 6.92 -24.64
N LYS A 170 -9.44 6.93 -24.03
CA LYS A 170 -9.99 8.16 -23.44
C LYS A 170 -9.13 8.65 -22.27
N CYS A 171 -8.58 7.75 -21.49
CA CYS A 171 -7.79 8.05 -20.29
C CYS A 171 -6.41 8.58 -20.66
N GLU A 172 -5.76 7.97 -21.66
CA GLU A 172 -4.49 8.44 -22.24
C GLU A 172 -4.61 9.88 -22.75
N ASN A 173 -5.66 10.18 -23.52
CA ASN A 173 -5.93 11.52 -24.03
C ASN A 173 -6.20 12.57 -22.93
N ASN A 174 -6.53 12.14 -21.71
CA ASN A 174 -6.76 13.00 -20.55
C ASN A 174 -5.59 12.96 -19.55
N GLU A 175 -4.42 12.46 -19.95
CA GLU A 175 -3.23 12.34 -19.08
C GLU A 175 -3.52 11.54 -17.79
N GLY A 176 -4.39 10.53 -17.86
CA GLY A 176 -4.77 9.73 -16.69
C GLY A 176 -5.79 10.38 -15.76
N LYS A 177 -6.25 11.61 -16.03
CA LYS A 177 -7.30 12.27 -15.26
C LYS A 177 -8.66 11.62 -15.55
N ILE A 178 -9.32 11.15 -14.50
CA ILE A 178 -10.67 10.59 -14.61
C ILE A 178 -11.64 11.76 -14.80
N VAL A 179 -12.09 11.98 -16.03
CA VAL A 179 -13.18 12.90 -16.33
C VAL A 179 -14.48 12.24 -15.84
N LYS A 180 -15.10 12.84 -14.81
CA LYS A 180 -16.42 12.43 -14.27
C LYS A 180 -17.50 12.48 -15.34
#